data_AF-A0A7S4CBP0-F1
#
_entry.id   AF-A0A7S4CBP0-F1
#
_cell.length_a   1.000
_cell.length_b   1.000
_cell.length_c   1.000
_cell.angle_alpha   90.00
_cell.angle_beta   90.00
_cell.angle_gamma   90.00
#
_symmetry.space_group_name_H-M   'P 1'
#
loop_
_entity.id
_entity.type
_entity.pdbx_description
1 polymer ?
#
loop_
_entity_poly.entity_id
_entity_poly.type
_entity_poly.pdbx_seq_one_letter_code
_entity_poly.pdbx_strand_id
1 'polypeptide(L)'
;RRVCPQGSECKNVDCDGGNHPPRGPQPCPSGDKCWRPECTLIHPDGRVLCGLGADCRIRECARAHPPGRVFCRDAMKCPMADCGRCHPAAWFDTHCPDGAECDTAECGK
;
A
#
# COMPACT_ATOMS: atom_id res chain seq x y z
N ARG A 1 -11.06 -31.81 -4.82
CA ARG A 1 -10.72 -31.92 -3.37
C ARG A 1 -12.03 -31.74 -2.61
N ARG A 2 -12.48 -32.71 -1.80
CA ARG A 2 -13.65 -32.53 -0.93
C ARG A 2 -13.24 -31.62 0.23
N VAL A 3 -14.16 -30.80 0.71
CA VAL A 3 -13.98 -29.92 1.88
C VAL A 3 -14.64 -30.62 3.07
N CYS A 4 -14.02 -30.57 4.24
CA CYS A 4 -14.59 -31.17 5.45
C CYS A 4 -15.96 -30.54 5.78
N PRO A 5 -17.04 -31.32 6.00
CA PRO A 5 -18.37 -30.79 6.30
C PRO A 5 -18.44 -30.02 7.63
N GLN A 6 -17.47 -30.25 8.53
CA GLN A 6 -17.34 -29.52 9.79
C GLN A 6 -16.48 -28.26 9.68
N GLY A 7 -15.84 -28.01 8.51
CA GLY A 7 -15.08 -26.80 8.24
C GLY A 7 -14.07 -26.44 9.33
N SER A 8 -13.97 -25.15 9.67
CA SER A 8 -13.03 -24.65 10.69
C SER A 8 -13.35 -25.14 12.11
N GLU A 9 -14.52 -25.74 12.33
CA GLU A 9 -14.93 -26.26 13.64
C GLU A 9 -14.55 -27.72 13.86
N CYS A 10 -14.07 -28.43 12.83
CA CYS A 10 -13.64 -29.82 12.92
C CYS A 10 -12.60 -30.03 14.03
N LYS A 11 -12.92 -30.86 15.03
CA LYS A 11 -12.06 -31.18 16.18
C LYS A 11 -11.27 -32.47 15.99
N ASN A 12 -11.49 -33.19 14.89
CA ASN A 12 -10.82 -34.46 14.60
C ASN A 12 -9.40 -34.20 14.07
N VAL A 13 -8.39 -34.62 14.83
CA VAL A 13 -6.97 -34.46 14.51
C VAL A 13 -6.52 -35.33 13.34
N ASP A 14 -7.20 -36.46 13.10
CA ASP A 14 -6.92 -37.41 12.02
C ASP A 14 -7.89 -37.24 10.84
N CYS A 15 -8.48 -36.05 10.68
CA CYS A 15 -9.47 -35.82 9.64
C CYS A 15 -8.85 -35.87 8.23
N ASP A 16 -9.03 -37.00 7.56
CA ASP A 16 -8.64 -37.25 6.16
C ASP A 16 -9.49 -36.44 5.13
N GLY A 17 -10.53 -35.75 5.62
CA GLY A 17 -11.56 -35.07 4.83
C GLY A 17 -11.10 -33.90 3.95
N GLY A 18 -9.82 -33.54 3.98
CA GLY A 18 -9.19 -32.60 3.06
C GLY A 18 -9.68 -31.16 3.22
N ASN A 19 -8.75 -30.23 3.43
CA ASN A 19 -8.99 -28.79 3.53
C ASN A 19 -10.03 -28.36 4.59
N HIS A 20 -9.54 -27.98 5.77
CA HIS A 20 -10.26 -27.11 6.69
C HIS A 20 -9.94 -25.65 6.32
N PRO A 21 -10.92 -24.73 6.33
CA PRO A 21 -10.60 -23.32 6.35
C PRO A 21 -9.84 -23.03 7.65
N PRO A 22 -8.79 -22.21 7.59
CA PRO A 22 -7.97 -21.87 8.75
C PRO A 22 -8.82 -21.28 9.88
N ARG A 23 -8.54 -21.73 11.11
CA ARG A 23 -9.23 -21.26 12.33
C ARG A 23 -8.78 -19.82 12.64
N GLY A 24 -9.72 -18.87 12.59
CA GLY A 24 -9.50 -17.48 12.99
C GLY A 24 -9.38 -16.49 11.82
N PRO A 25 -9.37 -15.18 12.12
CA PRO A 25 -9.19 -14.15 11.10
C PRO A 25 -7.87 -14.36 10.35
N GLN A 26 -7.90 -14.17 9.04
CA GLN A 26 -6.76 -14.48 8.17
C GLN A 26 -5.87 -13.25 8.00
N PRO A 27 -4.53 -13.44 7.92
CA PRO A 27 -3.65 -12.35 7.52
C PRO A 27 -4.01 -11.89 6.10
N CYS A 28 -4.04 -10.58 5.90
CA CYS A 28 -4.29 -9.98 4.61
C CYS A 28 -3.13 -10.31 3.67
N PRO A 29 -3.39 -10.85 2.46
CA PRO A 29 -2.32 -11.13 1.50
C PRO A 29 -1.59 -9.87 1.04
N SER A 30 -2.20 -8.70 1.20
CA SER A 30 -1.58 -7.40 0.88
C SER A 30 -0.80 -6.80 2.05
N GLY A 31 -0.81 -7.42 3.24
CA GLY A 31 -0.07 -6.95 4.41
C GLY A 31 -0.33 -5.47 4.75
N ASP A 32 0.71 -4.74 5.15
CA ASP A 32 0.67 -3.30 5.42
C ASP A 32 0.32 -2.45 4.19
N LYS A 33 0.45 -3.01 2.98
CA LYS A 33 0.12 -2.35 1.71
C LYS A 33 -1.35 -2.48 1.32
N CYS A 34 -2.19 -3.12 2.14
CA CYS A 34 -3.63 -3.19 1.90
C CYS A 34 -4.27 -1.80 1.94
N TRP A 35 -4.73 -1.33 0.78
CA TRP A 35 -5.34 -0.01 0.62
C TRP A 35 -6.87 0.01 0.79
N ARG A 36 -7.51 -1.17 0.85
CA ARG A 36 -8.97 -1.28 0.96
C ARG A 36 -9.43 -0.83 2.35
N PRO A 37 -10.12 0.31 2.51
CA PRO A 37 -10.46 0.84 3.84
C PRO A 37 -11.22 -0.18 4.68
N GLU A 38 -12.21 -0.83 4.07
CA GLU A 38 -13.12 -1.83 4.65
C GLU A 38 -12.52 -3.25 4.78
N CYS A 39 -11.21 -3.42 4.63
CA CYS A 39 -10.60 -4.76 4.73
C CYS A 39 -10.67 -5.29 6.17
N THR A 40 -11.40 -6.38 6.36
CA THR A 40 -11.62 -7.03 7.67
C THR A 40 -10.56 -8.07 8.04
N LEU A 41 -9.58 -8.30 7.17
CA LEU A 41 -8.47 -9.22 7.41
C LEU A 41 -7.45 -8.62 8.40
N ILE A 42 -6.61 -9.46 9.02
CA ILE A 42 -5.54 -9.00 9.91
C ILE A 42 -4.44 -8.37 9.07
N HIS A 43 -3.93 -7.21 9.48
CA HIS A 43 -2.76 -6.58 8.88
C HIS A 43 -1.65 -6.50 9.94
N PRO A 44 -0.36 -6.55 9.55
CA PRO A 44 0.72 -6.21 10.45
C PRO A 44 0.55 -4.78 10.99
N ASP A 45 1.10 -4.51 12.17
CA ASP A 45 1.12 -3.17 12.77
C ASP A 45 1.65 -2.13 11.77
N GLY A 46 0.97 -0.98 11.71
CA GLY A 46 1.37 0.13 10.84
C GLY A 46 0.66 0.23 9.49
N ARG A 47 -0.40 -0.55 9.23
CA ARG A 47 -1.30 -0.25 8.10
C ARG A 47 -1.94 1.13 8.30
N VAL A 48 -1.50 2.10 7.49
CA VAL A 48 -2.04 3.45 7.44
C VAL A 48 -2.30 3.81 5.97
N LEU A 49 -3.51 4.25 5.66
CA LEU A 49 -3.84 4.72 4.31
C LEU A 49 -3.17 6.07 4.04
N CYS A 50 -2.68 6.26 2.82
CA CYS A 50 -2.21 7.57 2.39
C CYS A 50 -3.40 8.50 2.15
N GLY A 51 -3.41 9.66 2.81
CA GLY A 51 -4.46 10.68 2.62
C GLY A 51 -4.54 11.23 1.20
N LEU A 52 -3.43 11.18 0.45
CA LEU A 52 -3.37 11.57 -0.96
C LEU A 52 -3.81 10.44 -1.92
N GLY A 53 -4.04 9.21 -1.43
CA GLY A 53 -4.52 8.12 -2.27
C GLY A 53 -3.65 7.87 -3.52
N ALA A 54 -4.28 7.78 -4.70
CA ALA A 54 -3.57 7.53 -5.96
C ALA A 54 -2.70 8.73 -6.39
N ASP A 55 -3.00 9.94 -5.91
CA ASP A 55 -2.33 11.18 -6.27
C ASP A 55 -1.03 11.41 -5.50
N CYS A 56 -0.67 10.53 -4.55
CA CYS A 56 0.61 10.61 -3.87
C CYS A 56 1.78 10.43 -4.84
N ARG A 57 2.56 11.49 -5.04
CA ARG A 57 3.72 11.52 -5.95
C ARG A 57 5.04 11.12 -5.29
N ILE A 58 5.06 10.84 -3.99
CA ILE A 58 6.27 10.41 -3.26
C ILE A 58 6.49 8.91 -3.44
N ARG A 59 7.51 8.51 -4.18
CA ARG A 59 7.82 7.11 -4.50
C ARG A 59 7.97 6.24 -3.24
N GLU A 60 8.68 6.73 -2.25
CA GLU A 60 9.03 6.02 -1.01
C GLU A 60 7.94 6.10 0.07
N CYS A 61 6.76 6.66 -0.23
CA CYS A 61 5.71 6.78 0.77
C CYS A 61 5.33 5.40 1.32
N ALA A 62 5.56 5.21 2.63
CA ALA A 62 5.39 3.92 3.30
C ALA A 62 3.91 3.50 3.46
N ARG A 63 2.98 4.46 3.35
CA ARG A 63 1.54 4.27 3.54
C ARG A 63 0.93 3.39 2.43
N ALA A 64 -0.24 2.83 2.69
CA ALA A 64 -0.99 2.07 1.69
C ALA A 64 -1.69 3.01 0.70
N HIS A 65 -1.63 2.68 -0.58
CA HIS A 65 -2.20 3.48 -1.67
C HIS A 65 -3.10 2.61 -2.56
N PRO A 66 -4.20 3.15 -3.10
CA PRO A 66 -4.91 2.49 -4.19
C PRO A 66 -4.00 2.28 -5.40
N PRO A 67 -4.33 1.34 -6.30
CA PRO A 67 -3.63 1.19 -7.57
C PRO A 67 -3.75 2.48 -8.40
N GLY A 68 -2.80 2.69 -9.32
CA GLY A 68 -2.83 3.83 -10.25
C GLY A 68 -1.63 4.77 -10.14
N ARG A 69 -0.78 4.61 -9.12
CA ARG A 69 0.48 5.34 -9.02
C ARG A 69 1.40 4.97 -10.19
N VAL A 70 1.79 5.98 -10.97
CA VAL A 70 2.71 5.81 -12.11
C VAL A 70 4.07 6.35 -11.71
N PHE A 71 5.09 5.49 -11.70
CA PHE A 71 6.46 5.89 -11.39
C PHE A 71 7.13 6.54 -12.61
N CYS A 72 7.81 7.66 -12.38
CA CYS A 72 8.58 8.28 -13.45
C CYS A 72 9.81 7.43 -13.75
N ARG A 73 10.01 7.12 -15.04
CA ARG A 73 11.16 6.33 -15.52
C ARG A 73 12.48 7.02 -15.21
N ASP A 74 12.51 8.34 -15.32
CA ASP A 74 13.74 9.12 -15.17
C ASP A 74 14.05 9.44 -13.69
N ALA A 75 13.08 9.24 -12.79
CA ALA A 75 13.21 9.43 -11.35
C ALA A 75 13.91 10.77 -11.01
N MET A 76 15.09 10.73 -10.37
CA MET A 76 15.86 11.92 -10.00
C MET A 76 16.32 12.77 -11.20
N LYS A 77 16.41 12.17 -12.39
CA LYS A 77 16.92 12.84 -13.60
C LYS A 77 15.82 13.47 -14.45
N CYS A 78 14.57 13.43 -14.00
CA CYS A 78 13.48 13.98 -14.77
C CYS A 78 13.58 15.52 -14.78
N PRO A 79 13.64 16.15 -15.96
CA PRO A 79 13.80 17.60 -16.06
C PRO A 79 12.47 18.36 -15.97
N MET A 80 11.33 17.65 -15.93
CA MET A 80 10.00 18.27 -15.94
C MET A 80 9.57 18.60 -14.51
N ALA A 81 9.69 19.85 -14.10
CA ALA A 81 9.32 20.28 -12.74
C ALA A 81 7.84 20.01 -12.38
N ASP A 82 6.96 20.02 -13.38
CA ASP A 82 5.53 19.75 -13.27
C ASP A 82 5.17 18.27 -13.53
N CYS A 83 6.14 17.34 -13.50
CA CYS A 83 5.88 15.94 -13.80
C CYS A 83 4.79 15.35 -12.87
N GLY A 84 3.67 14.93 -13.45
CA GLY A 84 2.55 14.31 -12.73
C GLY A 84 2.79 12.88 -12.24
N ARG A 85 4.03 12.38 -12.29
CA ARG A 85 4.39 10.99 -11.93
C ARG A 85 5.02 10.93 -10.55
N CYS A 86 5.19 9.72 -10.03
CA CYS A 86 5.85 9.50 -8.75
C CYS A 86 7.38 9.62 -8.89
N HIS A 87 7.97 10.44 -8.03
CA HIS A 87 9.40 10.68 -7.94
C HIS A 87 9.94 10.36 -6.53
N PRO A 88 11.25 10.12 -6.38
CA PRO A 88 11.86 10.09 -5.06
C PRO A 88 11.59 11.38 -4.30
N ALA A 89 11.44 11.31 -2.98
CA ALA A 89 11.22 12.51 -2.15
C ALA A 89 12.24 13.63 -2.45
N ALA A 90 13.52 13.26 -2.58
CA ALA A 90 14.61 14.19 -2.87
C ALA A 90 14.52 14.92 -4.24
N TRP A 91 13.68 14.44 -5.15
CA TRP A 91 13.46 15.13 -6.43
C TRP A 91 12.66 16.43 -6.22
N PHE A 92 11.70 16.43 -5.30
CA PHE A 92 10.85 17.58 -5.01
C PHE A 92 11.63 18.73 -4.34
N ASP A 93 12.76 18.44 -3.68
CA ASP A 93 13.65 19.47 -3.12
C ASP A 93 14.24 20.39 -4.20
N THR A 94 14.39 19.89 -5.43
CA THR A 94 14.97 20.63 -6.56
C THR A 94 13.95 21.00 -7.64
N HIS A 95 12.74 20.43 -7.55
CA HIS A 95 11.67 20.54 -8.56
C HIS A 95 10.33 20.74 -7.86
N CYS A 96 10.20 21.83 -7.10
CA CYS A 96 8.97 22.17 -6.41
C CYS A 96 7.85 22.44 -7.45
N PRO A 97 6.74 21.67 -7.43
CA PRO A 97 5.65 21.83 -8.39
C PRO A 97 4.89 23.16 -8.24
N ASP A 98 5.01 23.83 -7.09
CA ASP A 98 4.44 25.16 -6.81
C ASP A 98 5.42 26.32 -7.13
N GLY A 99 6.64 26.02 -7.58
CA GLY A 99 7.66 27.03 -7.87
C GLY A 99 8.06 27.86 -6.63
N ALA A 100 8.40 29.14 -6.84
CA ALA A 100 8.90 30.06 -5.80
C ALA A 100 7.86 30.45 -4.73
N GLU A 101 6.63 29.95 -4.81
CA GLU A 101 5.51 30.34 -3.93
C GLU A 101 5.09 29.26 -2.91
N CYS A 102 5.90 28.20 -2.75
CA CYS A 102 5.60 27.14 -1.78
C CYS A 102 5.83 27.63 -0.34
N ASP A 103 4.74 27.99 0.36
CA ASP A 103 4.76 28.41 1.78
C ASP A 103 4.74 27.21 2.76
N THR A 104 4.63 25.97 2.25
CA THR A 104 4.73 24.77 3.09
C THR A 104 6.18 24.51 3.47
N ALA A 105 6.47 24.61 4.77
CA ALA A 105 7.77 24.42 5.43
C ALA A 105 8.49 23.06 5.20
N GLU A 106 7.99 22.25 4.26
CA GLU A 106 8.50 20.92 3.88
C GLU A 106 9.13 20.92 2.47
N CYS A 107 9.06 22.03 1.71
CA CYS A 107 9.80 22.20 0.46
C CYS A 107 11.09 23.01 0.70
N GLY A 108 12.24 22.34 0.60
CA GLY A 108 13.55 22.98 0.50
C GLY A 108 14.30 23.19 1.82
N LYS A 109 15.23 22.29 2.10
CA LYS A 109 16.57 22.70 2.55
C LYS A 109 17.58 22.38 1.47
#